data_AF-A0A8S1APJ1-F1
#
_entry.id   AF-A0A8S1APJ1-F1
#
_cell.length_a   1.000
_cell.length_b   1.000
_cell.length_c   1.000
_cell.angle_alpha   90.00
_cell.angle_beta   90.00
_cell.angle_gamma   90.00
#
_symmetry.space_group_name_H-M   'P 1'
#
loop_
_entity.id
_entity.type
_entity.pdbx_description
1 polymer ?
#
loop_
_entity_poly.entity_id
_entity_poly.type
_entity_poly.pdbx_seq_one_letter_code
_entity_poly.pdbx_strand_id
1 'polypeptide(L)'
;MEERPIAFNLLHKDELEYEVIIRGDKPTYNVSALRAQVRSLNKDIPTDEIATCDLDVNSEIGTIKNKLESLHTLCSDAAYKPPSIRVLNRIQALSHHLYHRLSRLSPDGDQMLTVKTFADRLNKMLLKCDNILHNFKSSAVATTQPNPTADELPRLDSYDRYSAIHTLNLKFNGKTCVKAFIQRLEELCQ
;
A
#
# COMPACT_ATOMS: atom_id res chain seq x y z
N MET A 1 -11.48 9.40 -14.81
CA MET A 1 -10.32 8.48 -14.80
C MET A 1 -10.01 8.24 -13.34
N GLU A 2 -9.98 6.99 -12.86
CA GLU A 2 -9.72 6.73 -11.43
C GLU A 2 -8.32 7.21 -11.05
N GLU A 3 -8.22 8.10 -10.07
CA GLU A 3 -6.92 8.55 -9.55
C GLU A 3 -6.22 7.38 -8.86
N ARG A 4 -4.99 7.10 -9.26
CA ARG A 4 -4.14 6.04 -8.68
C ARG A 4 -2.94 6.66 -7.98
N PRO A 5 -3.13 7.25 -6.79
CA PRO A 5 -2.06 7.97 -6.10
C PRO A 5 -0.96 7.02 -5.65
N ILE A 6 0.30 7.45 -5.80
CA ILE A 6 1.46 6.68 -5.33
C ILE A 6 1.77 7.05 -3.87
N ALA A 7 1.65 6.06 -2.98
CA ALA A 7 2.03 6.23 -1.58
C ALA A 7 3.56 6.06 -1.40
N PHE A 8 4.35 7.09 -1.71
CA PHE A 8 5.83 7.04 -1.72
C PHE A 8 6.47 6.49 -0.43
N ASN A 9 5.87 6.71 0.74
CA ASN A 9 6.40 6.17 2.00
C ASN A 9 6.37 4.64 2.08
N LEU A 10 5.54 3.99 1.26
CA LEU A 10 5.37 2.53 1.19
C LEU A 10 6.20 1.88 0.07
N LEU A 11 6.91 2.68 -0.72
CA LEU A 11 7.81 2.18 -1.75
C LEU A 11 9.11 1.63 -1.15
N HIS A 12 9.64 0.60 -1.80
CA HIS A 12 10.95 0.04 -1.52
C HIS A 12 12.06 0.92 -2.10
N LYS A 13 13.31 0.64 -1.73
CA LYS A 13 14.46 1.46 -2.14
C LYS A 13 14.55 1.63 -3.65
N ASP A 14 14.50 0.53 -4.40
CA ASP A 14 14.59 0.53 -5.86
C ASP A 14 13.42 1.27 -6.53
N GLU A 15 12.24 1.22 -5.92
CA GLU A 15 11.05 1.94 -6.38
C GLU A 15 11.19 3.45 -6.13
N LEU A 16 11.80 3.85 -5.02
CA LEU A 16 12.13 5.24 -4.75
C LEU A 16 13.23 5.76 -5.67
N GLU A 17 14.27 4.96 -5.93
CA GLU A 17 15.33 5.30 -6.88
C GLU A 17 14.75 5.56 -8.27
N TYR A 18 13.85 4.68 -8.73
CA TYR A 18 13.13 4.88 -9.98
C TYR A 18 12.40 6.23 -10.02
N GLU A 19 11.61 6.56 -9.00
CA GLU A 19 10.85 7.81 -8.94
C GLU A 19 11.73 9.07 -8.91
N VAL A 20 12.95 8.97 -8.36
CA VAL A 20 13.94 10.06 -8.43
C VAL A 20 14.51 10.20 -9.84
N ILE A 21 14.88 9.09 -10.49
CA ILE A 21 15.51 9.09 -11.82
C ILE A 21 14.57 9.66 -12.88
N ILE A 22 13.32 9.23 -12.91
CA ILE A 22 12.34 9.72 -13.91
C ILE A 22 11.99 11.20 -13.74
N ARG A 23 12.31 11.80 -12.59
CA ARG A 23 12.17 13.24 -12.34
C ARG A 23 13.46 14.01 -12.63
N GLY A 24 14.45 13.38 -13.26
CA GLY A 24 15.68 14.00 -13.73
C GLY A 24 16.74 14.23 -12.64
N ASP A 25 16.60 13.60 -11.47
CA ASP A 25 17.55 13.76 -10.38
C ASP A 25 18.32 12.45 -10.09
N LYS A 26 19.45 12.56 -9.39
CA LYS A 26 20.30 11.42 -9.04
C LYS A 26 19.87 10.85 -7.68
N PRO A 27 19.57 9.54 -7.58
CA PRO A 27 19.19 8.93 -6.32
C PRO A 27 20.28 9.01 -5.25
N THR A 28 19.87 9.38 -4.04
CA THR A 28 20.70 9.28 -2.84
C THR A 28 20.78 7.83 -2.32
N TYR A 29 21.83 7.48 -1.59
CA TYR A 29 22.05 6.08 -1.16
C TYR A 29 21.12 5.58 -0.06
N ASN A 30 20.56 6.49 0.74
CA ASN A 30 19.79 6.18 1.95
C ASN A 30 18.28 6.31 1.70
N VAL A 31 17.49 5.32 2.16
CA VAL A 31 16.03 5.26 1.97
C VAL A 31 15.32 6.48 2.57
N SER A 32 15.76 6.97 3.74
CA SER A 32 15.13 8.16 4.34
C SER A 32 15.39 9.42 3.52
N ALA A 33 16.58 9.53 2.93
CA ALA A 33 16.93 10.65 2.06
C ALA A 33 16.15 10.56 0.73
N LEU A 34 16.05 9.37 0.14
CA LEU A 34 15.24 9.11 -1.05
C LEU A 34 13.77 9.51 -0.85
N ARG A 35 13.15 9.15 0.28
CA ARG A 35 11.77 9.59 0.57
C ARG A 35 11.63 11.10 0.67
N ALA A 36 12.62 11.78 1.26
CA ALA A 36 12.61 13.24 1.34
C ALA A 36 12.78 13.87 -0.05
N GLN A 37 13.68 13.32 -0.86
CA GLN A 37 13.97 13.72 -2.23
C GLN A 37 12.72 13.57 -3.11
N VAL A 38 12.10 12.39 -3.14
CA VAL A 38 10.85 12.16 -3.90
C VAL A 38 9.74 13.11 -3.46
N ARG A 39 9.59 13.37 -2.16
CA ARG A 39 8.58 14.34 -1.67
C ARG A 39 8.86 15.77 -2.11
N SER A 40 10.13 16.15 -2.23
CA SER A 40 10.50 17.47 -2.76
C SER A 40 10.17 17.52 -4.25
N LEU A 41 10.71 16.57 -5.02
CA LEU A 41 10.53 16.50 -6.47
C LEU A 41 9.07 16.38 -6.88
N ASN A 42 8.23 15.67 -6.11
CA ASN A 42 6.80 15.54 -6.41
C ASN A 42 6.00 16.84 -6.20
N LYS A 43 6.54 17.84 -5.49
CA LYS A 43 5.91 19.17 -5.42
C LYS A 43 6.17 19.95 -6.71
N ASP A 44 7.33 19.75 -7.31
CA ASP A 44 7.78 20.46 -8.50
C ASP A 44 7.29 19.76 -9.78
N ILE A 45 7.31 18.42 -9.79
CA ILE A 45 6.90 17.54 -10.89
C ILE A 45 6.01 16.43 -10.31
N PRO A 46 4.68 16.66 -10.25
CA PRO A 46 3.70 15.67 -9.85
C PRO A 46 3.76 14.40 -10.70
N THR A 47 3.39 13.27 -10.11
CA THR A 47 3.33 11.95 -10.78
C THR A 47 2.64 11.96 -12.14
N ASP A 48 1.54 12.72 -12.26
CA ASP A 48 0.69 12.76 -13.45
C ASP A 48 1.27 13.61 -14.59
N GLU A 49 2.27 14.45 -14.30
CA GLU A 49 2.98 15.26 -15.31
C GLU A 49 4.13 14.48 -15.96
N ILE A 50 4.48 13.31 -15.44
CA ILE A 50 5.54 12.45 -15.98
C ILE A 50 4.95 11.57 -17.09
N ALA A 51 5.10 12.03 -18.33
CA ALA A 51 4.56 11.34 -19.50
C ALA A 51 5.44 10.18 -19.99
N THR A 52 6.77 10.32 -19.91
CA THR A 52 7.73 9.37 -20.47
C THR A 52 8.78 8.95 -19.46
N CYS A 53 9.35 7.78 -19.71
CA CYS A 53 10.47 7.22 -18.95
C CYS A 53 11.67 7.06 -19.90
N ASP A 54 12.73 7.82 -19.66
CA ASP A 54 13.96 7.80 -20.49
C ASP A 54 14.89 6.63 -20.15
N LEU A 55 14.41 5.65 -19.38
CA LEU A 55 15.14 4.43 -19.06
C LEU A 55 15.06 3.42 -20.20
N ASP A 56 16.06 2.53 -20.28
CA ASP A 56 16.06 1.41 -21.22
C ASP A 56 14.81 0.53 -21.03
N VAL A 57 14.00 0.43 -22.09
CA VAL A 57 12.69 -0.25 -22.03
C VAL A 57 12.86 -1.74 -21.73
N ASN A 58 13.92 -2.39 -22.22
CA ASN A 58 14.16 -3.82 -21.99
C ASN A 58 14.46 -4.10 -20.51
N SER A 59 15.33 -3.29 -19.91
CA SER A 59 15.63 -3.34 -18.47
C SER A 59 14.37 -3.08 -17.63
N GLU A 60 13.55 -2.12 -18.04
CA GLU A 60 12.29 -1.80 -17.37
C GLU A 60 11.27 -2.94 -17.48
N ILE A 61 11.14 -3.59 -18.65
CA ILE A 61 10.31 -4.78 -18.84
C ILE A 61 10.72 -5.89 -17.87
N GLY A 62 12.02 -6.14 -17.71
CA GLY A 62 12.55 -7.10 -16.74
C GLY A 62 12.17 -6.74 -15.30
N THR A 63 12.31 -5.47 -14.93
CA THR A 63 11.97 -4.97 -13.60
C THR A 63 10.46 -5.08 -13.32
N ILE A 64 9.62 -4.66 -14.26
CA ILE A 64 8.16 -4.72 -14.15
C ILE A 64 7.69 -6.16 -14.03
N LYS A 65 8.26 -7.10 -14.81
CA LYS A 65 7.97 -8.52 -14.70
C LYS A 65 8.20 -9.03 -13.27
N ASN A 66 9.37 -8.74 -12.69
CA ASN A 66 9.72 -9.18 -11.33
C ASN A 66 8.77 -8.58 -10.27
N LYS A 67 8.38 -7.31 -10.46
CA LYS A 67 7.44 -6.63 -9.56
C LYS A 67 6.01 -7.13 -9.70
N LEU A 68 5.58 -7.53 -10.91
CA LEU A 68 4.30 -8.19 -11.13
C LEU A 68 4.24 -9.55 -10.44
N GLU A 69 5.31 -10.35 -10.49
CA GLU A 69 5.38 -11.60 -9.72
C GLU A 69 5.33 -11.33 -8.22
N SER A 70 6.08 -10.33 -7.74
CA SER A 70 6.06 -9.94 -6.32
C SER A 70 4.65 -9.53 -5.86
N LEU A 71 3.95 -8.73 -6.67
CA LEU A 71 2.57 -8.33 -6.40
C LEU A 71 1.64 -9.55 -6.42
N HIS A 72 1.85 -10.49 -7.33
CA HIS A 72 1.06 -11.71 -7.41
C HIS A 72 1.22 -12.55 -6.13
N THR A 73 2.45 -12.76 -5.66
CA THR A 73 2.72 -13.45 -4.39
C THR A 73 2.02 -12.77 -3.22
N LEU A 74 2.11 -11.44 -3.10
CA LEU A 74 1.44 -10.70 -2.03
C LEU A 74 -0.09 -10.88 -2.07
N CYS A 75 -0.69 -10.83 -3.26
CA CYS A 75 -2.13 -11.05 -3.43
C CYS A 75 -2.54 -12.50 -3.10
N SER A 76 -1.74 -13.48 -3.50
CA SER A 76 -1.97 -14.88 -3.16
C SER A 76 -1.91 -15.10 -1.66
N ASP A 77 -0.88 -14.61 -0.97
CA ASP A 77 -0.74 -14.74 0.48
C ASP A 77 -1.91 -14.10 1.23
N ALA A 78 -2.37 -12.93 0.76
CA ALA A 78 -3.53 -12.22 1.29
C ALA A 78 -4.87 -12.94 1.06
N ALA A 79 -4.95 -13.87 0.09
CA ALA A 79 -6.13 -14.67 -0.16
C ALA A 79 -6.23 -15.88 0.79
N TYR A 80 -5.10 -16.43 1.25
CA TYR A 80 -5.08 -17.61 2.12
C TYR A 80 -5.16 -17.29 3.62
N LYS A 81 -4.75 -16.08 4.02
CA LYS A 81 -4.73 -15.64 5.42
C LYS A 81 -5.30 -14.24 5.52
N PRO A 82 -5.99 -13.88 6.62
CA PRO A 82 -6.43 -12.50 6.87
C PRO A 82 -5.24 -11.55 6.71
N PRO A 83 -5.23 -10.68 5.68
CA PRO A 83 -4.07 -9.85 5.42
C PRO A 83 -4.00 -8.73 6.47
N SER A 84 -2.78 -8.46 6.94
CA SER A 84 -2.56 -7.27 7.76
C SER A 84 -2.76 -6.00 6.93
N ILE A 85 -3.17 -4.91 7.58
CA ILE A 85 -3.31 -3.60 6.92
C ILE A 85 -2.01 -3.14 6.21
N ARG A 86 -0.86 -3.53 6.76
CA ARG A 86 0.46 -3.26 6.17
C ARG A 86 0.62 -3.96 4.82
N VAL A 87 0.18 -5.21 4.71
CA VAL A 87 0.23 -5.99 3.45
C VAL A 87 -0.72 -5.37 2.42
N LEU A 88 -1.93 -5.01 2.82
CA LEU A 88 -2.90 -4.35 1.92
C LEU A 88 -2.38 -3.03 1.38
N ASN A 89 -1.85 -2.18 2.26
CA ASN A 89 -1.24 -0.91 1.87
C ASN A 89 -0.05 -1.12 0.92
N ARG A 90 0.74 -2.19 1.12
CA ARG A 90 1.84 -2.52 0.22
C ARG A 90 1.36 -3.00 -1.15
N ILE A 91 0.35 -3.86 -1.19
CA ILE A 91 -0.29 -4.33 -2.42
C ILE A 91 -0.78 -3.13 -3.23
N GLN A 92 -1.52 -2.22 -2.60
CA GLN A 92 -2.07 -1.03 -3.26
C GLN A 92 -0.95 -0.08 -3.74
N ALA A 93 0.06 0.19 -2.91
CA ALA A 93 1.17 1.06 -3.30
C ALA A 93 1.94 0.49 -4.50
N LEU A 94 2.20 -0.82 -4.51
CA LEU A 94 2.92 -1.48 -5.60
C LEU A 94 2.09 -1.52 -6.88
N SER A 95 0.79 -1.81 -6.78
CA SER A 95 -0.09 -1.89 -7.96
C SER A 95 -0.24 -0.53 -8.64
N HIS A 96 -0.39 0.56 -7.88
CA HIS A 96 -0.43 1.92 -8.40
C HIS A 96 0.91 2.32 -9.02
N HIS A 97 2.03 2.00 -8.36
CA HIS A 97 3.34 2.29 -8.90
C HIS A 97 3.59 1.56 -10.23
N LEU A 98 3.22 0.27 -10.32
CA LEU A 98 3.33 -0.48 -11.58
C LEU A 98 2.45 0.06 -12.69
N TYR A 99 1.26 0.58 -12.34
CA TYR A 99 0.38 1.22 -13.30
C TYR A 99 1.06 2.44 -13.95
N HIS A 100 1.63 3.31 -13.12
CA HIS A 100 2.36 4.49 -13.60
C HIS A 100 3.60 4.11 -14.40
N ARG A 101 4.40 3.14 -13.93
CA ARG A 101 5.57 2.65 -14.68
C ARG A 101 5.21 2.16 -16.08
N LEU A 102 4.19 1.32 -16.19
CA LEU A 102 3.71 0.80 -17.48
C LEU A 102 3.21 1.92 -18.40
N SER A 103 2.53 2.93 -17.85
CA SER A 103 1.99 4.04 -18.65
C SER A 103 3.07 4.96 -19.23
N ARG A 104 4.25 5.00 -18.62
CA ARG A 104 5.39 5.86 -19.03
C ARG A 104 6.32 5.18 -20.03
N LEU A 105 6.14 3.87 -20.29
CA LEU A 105 6.95 3.17 -21.27
C LEU A 105 6.55 3.56 -22.70
N SER A 106 7.56 3.72 -23.55
CA SER A 106 7.38 3.91 -24.99
C SER A 106 7.94 2.69 -25.74
N PRO A 107 7.24 1.53 -25.70
CA PRO A 107 7.72 0.31 -26.32
C PRO A 107 7.63 0.35 -27.85
N ASP A 108 8.55 -0.33 -28.53
CA ASP A 108 8.55 -0.52 -29.97
C ASP A 108 8.48 -2.01 -30.36
N GLY A 109 7.91 -2.29 -31.54
CA GLY A 109 7.82 -3.65 -32.10
C GLY A 109 7.26 -4.69 -31.13
N ASP A 110 8.04 -5.76 -30.90
CA ASP A 110 7.67 -6.90 -30.04
C ASP A 110 7.47 -6.53 -28.56
N GLN A 111 8.07 -5.42 -28.10
CA GLN A 111 7.89 -4.94 -26.74
C GLN A 111 6.45 -4.49 -26.50
N MET A 112 5.75 -4.01 -27.52
CA MET A 112 4.38 -3.50 -27.41
C MET A 112 3.41 -4.61 -26.97
N LEU A 113 3.56 -5.82 -27.52
CA LEU A 113 2.75 -6.98 -27.12
C LEU A 113 3.04 -7.40 -25.67
N THR A 114 4.31 -7.34 -25.27
CA THR A 114 4.75 -7.67 -23.91
C THR A 114 4.19 -6.70 -22.89
N VAL A 115 4.33 -5.38 -23.13
CA VAL A 115 3.78 -4.32 -22.27
C VAL A 115 2.26 -4.43 -22.16
N LYS A 116 1.57 -4.69 -23.29
CA LYS A 116 0.11 -4.92 -23.27
C LYS A 116 -0.28 -6.10 -22.39
N THR A 117 0.45 -7.22 -22.49
CA THR A 117 0.22 -8.41 -21.66
C THR A 117 0.41 -8.11 -20.17
N PHE A 118 1.41 -7.30 -19.84
CA PHE A 118 1.66 -6.86 -18.46
C PHE A 118 0.56 -5.93 -17.94
N ALA A 119 0.09 -4.98 -18.76
CA ALA A 119 -1.02 -4.10 -18.42
C ALA A 119 -2.31 -4.90 -18.16
N ASP A 120 -2.64 -5.87 -19.02
CA ASP A 120 -3.81 -6.73 -18.85
C ASP A 120 -3.71 -7.57 -17.56
N ARG A 121 -2.53 -8.11 -17.26
CA ARG A 121 -2.28 -8.85 -16.02
C ARG A 121 -2.43 -7.94 -14.80
N LEU A 122 -1.87 -6.73 -14.84
CA LEU A 122 -1.99 -5.77 -13.74
C LEU A 122 -3.44 -5.36 -13.51
N ASN A 123 -4.22 -5.07 -14.58
CA ASN A 123 -5.62 -4.71 -14.48
C ASN A 123 -6.45 -5.82 -13.80
N LYS A 124 -6.23 -7.09 -14.17
CA LYS A 124 -6.85 -8.24 -13.49
C LYS A 124 -6.48 -8.32 -12.01
N MET A 125 -5.24 -7.96 -11.66
CA MET A 125 -4.78 -7.97 -10.29
C MET A 125 -5.32 -6.79 -9.49
N LEU A 126 -5.43 -5.60 -10.06
CA LEU A 126 -6.06 -4.43 -9.44
C LEU A 126 -7.49 -4.75 -9.00
N LEU A 127 -8.29 -5.37 -9.88
CA LEU A 127 -9.64 -5.83 -9.53
C LEU A 127 -9.65 -6.80 -8.34
N LYS A 128 -8.67 -7.72 -8.26
CA LYS A 128 -8.52 -8.61 -7.09
C LYS A 128 -8.14 -7.83 -5.84
N CYS A 129 -7.26 -6.84 -5.94
CA CYS A 129 -6.84 -6.00 -4.83
C CYS A 129 -8.02 -5.22 -4.25
N ASP A 130 -8.85 -4.64 -5.11
CA ASP A 130 -10.03 -3.87 -4.70
C ASP A 130 -11.04 -4.75 -3.96
N ASN A 131 -11.25 -5.98 -4.43
CA ASN A 131 -12.09 -6.97 -3.75
C ASN A 131 -11.55 -7.34 -2.36
N ILE A 132 -10.23 -7.59 -2.25
CA ILE A 132 -9.59 -7.91 -0.96
C ILE A 132 -9.75 -6.72 0.01
N LEU A 133 -9.51 -5.49 -0.47
CA LEU A 133 -9.61 -4.28 0.34
C LEU A 133 -11.06 -4.00 0.79
N HIS A 134 -12.03 -4.22 -0.10
CA HIS A 134 -13.45 -4.09 0.20
C HIS A 134 -13.90 -5.09 1.27
N ASN A 135 -13.47 -6.35 1.17
CA ASN A 135 -13.79 -7.39 2.15
C ASN A 135 -13.17 -7.07 3.51
N PHE A 136 -11.91 -6.61 3.54
CA PHE A 136 -11.25 -6.20 4.78
C PHE A 136 -11.98 -5.03 5.46
N LYS A 137 -12.37 -3.99 4.70
CA LYS A 137 -13.14 -2.85 5.23
C LYS A 137 -14.52 -3.27 5.75
N SER A 138 -15.22 -4.13 5.01
CA SER A 138 -16.53 -4.63 5.42
C SER A 138 -16.46 -5.45 6.71
N SER A 139 -15.42 -6.29 6.87
CA SER A 139 -15.17 -7.03 8.12
C SER A 139 -14.86 -6.11 9.30
N ALA A 140 -14.20 -4.97 9.07
CA ALA A 140 -13.93 -3.97 10.12
C ALA A 140 -15.17 -3.16 10.53
N VAL A 141 -16.14 -2.96 9.61
CA VAL A 141 -17.38 -2.22 9.89
C VAL A 141 -18.45 -3.11 10.54
N ALA A 142 -18.47 -4.41 10.23
CA ALA A 142 -19.41 -5.37 10.82
C ALA A 142 -19.26 -5.55 12.35
N THR A 143 -18.16 -5.08 12.95
CA THR A 143 -17.95 -5.08 14.41
C THR A 143 -18.55 -3.85 15.12
N THR A 144 -19.21 -2.96 14.37
CA THR A 144 -19.84 -1.71 14.85
C THR A 144 -21.36 -1.73 14.65
N GLN A 145 -22.03 -2.83 15.00
CA GLN A 145 -23.48 -2.75 15.23
C GLN A 145 -23.75 -2.16 16.63
N PRO A 146 -24.67 -1.18 16.76
CA PRO A 146 -25.18 -0.77 18.05
C PRO A 146 -26.08 -1.89 18.57
N ASN A 147 -25.71 -2.49 19.71
CA ASN A 147 -26.63 -3.36 20.45
C ASN A 147 -27.90 -2.55 20.80
N PRO A 148 -29.11 -3.02 20.42
CA PRO A 148 -30.30 -2.71 21.18
C PRO A 148 -30.18 -3.40 22.55
N THR A 149 -30.56 -2.67 23.58
CA THR A 149 -30.58 -3.05 24.99
C THR A 149 -31.35 -4.34 25.29
N ALA A 150 -30.78 -5.12 26.24
CA ALA A 150 -31.37 -6.14 27.11
C ALA A 150 -31.85 -7.44 26.41
N ASP A 151 -31.57 -8.66 26.86
CA ASP A 151 -31.16 -9.22 28.16
C ASP A 151 -30.66 -10.66 27.87
N GLU A 152 -29.54 -11.08 28.48
CA GLU A 152 -29.08 -12.49 28.73
C GLU A 152 -27.54 -12.62 28.72
N LEU A 153 -26.99 -12.98 29.88
CA LEU A 153 -25.63 -13.53 30.09
C LEU A 153 -25.74 -15.07 30.25
N PRO A 154 -24.64 -15.85 30.22
CA PRO A 154 -23.33 -15.65 29.58
C PRO A 154 -22.87 -16.88 28.76
N ARG A 155 -21.98 -16.69 27.78
CA ARG A 155 -21.02 -17.75 27.42
C ARG A 155 -19.60 -17.21 27.46
N LEU A 156 -18.85 -17.78 28.39
CA LEU A 156 -17.43 -17.69 28.58
C LEU A 156 -16.75 -18.36 27.39
N ASP A 157 -16.03 -17.60 26.56
CA ASP A 157 -14.97 -18.15 25.73
C ASP A 157 -13.88 -17.10 25.50
N SER A 158 -12.69 -17.43 26.02
CA SER A 158 -11.36 -16.91 25.66
C SER A 158 -11.26 -15.42 25.30
N TYR A 159 -11.14 -14.57 26.33
CA TYR A 159 -10.68 -13.18 26.15
C TYR A 159 -9.22 -13.17 25.66
N ASP A 160 -9.05 -13.02 24.35
CA ASP A 160 -7.81 -12.55 23.74
C ASP A 160 -7.58 -11.11 24.22
N ARG A 161 -6.77 -10.95 25.28
CA ARG A 161 -6.50 -9.66 25.95
C ARG A 161 -5.92 -8.58 25.02
N TYR A 162 -5.51 -8.95 23.81
CA TYR A 162 -5.03 -8.00 22.79
C TYR A 162 -6.14 -7.46 21.88
N SER A 163 -7.31 -8.09 21.84
CA SER A 163 -8.45 -7.67 21.00
C SER A 163 -9.13 -6.38 21.51
N ALA A 164 -9.15 -6.17 22.84
CA ALA A 164 -9.80 -5.03 23.48
C ALA A 164 -9.10 -3.69 23.24
N ILE A 165 -7.82 -3.69 22.85
CA ILE A 165 -7.09 -2.43 22.58
C ILE A 165 -7.50 -1.86 21.21
N HIS A 166 -7.86 -2.74 20.25
CA HIS A 166 -8.26 -2.33 18.91
C HIS A 166 -9.67 -1.74 18.85
N THR A 167 -10.55 -2.05 19.81
CA THR A 167 -11.90 -1.47 19.92
C THR A 167 -11.92 -0.05 20.48
N LEU A 168 -10.88 0.38 21.20
CA LEU A 168 -10.85 1.67 21.89
C LEU A 168 -10.38 2.86 21.03
N ASN A 169 -10.01 2.63 19.77
CA ASN A 169 -9.62 3.67 18.81
C ASN A 169 -8.60 4.69 19.38
N LEU A 170 -7.73 4.22 20.28
CA LEU A 170 -6.76 5.05 20.98
C LEU A 170 -5.65 5.47 20.02
N LYS A 171 -5.69 6.74 19.60
CA LYS A 171 -4.66 7.36 18.77
C LYS A 171 -3.86 8.36 19.59
N PHE A 172 -2.55 8.15 19.67
CA PHE A 172 -1.64 9.13 20.24
C PHE A 172 -1.56 10.35 19.31
N ASN A 173 -2.09 11.49 19.76
CA ASN A 173 -2.18 12.71 18.95
C ASN A 173 -0.96 13.65 19.11
N GLY A 174 0.07 13.21 19.83
CA GLY A 174 1.30 13.98 20.07
C GLY A 174 1.15 15.18 21.03
N LYS A 175 -0.05 15.44 21.56
CA LYS A 175 -0.30 16.57 22.48
C LYS A 175 -0.18 16.18 23.96
N THR A 176 -0.36 14.90 24.28
CA THR A 176 -0.15 14.35 25.62
C THR A 176 1.24 13.74 25.72
N CYS A 177 1.86 13.77 26.91
CA CYS A 177 3.17 13.14 27.09
C CYS A 177 3.05 11.62 26.93
N VAL A 178 4.04 10.98 26.29
CA VAL A 178 4.05 9.54 25.98
C VAL A 178 3.81 8.70 27.24
N LYS A 179 4.36 9.14 28.38
CA LYS A 179 4.22 8.46 29.67
C LYS A 179 2.77 8.42 30.17
N ALA A 180 2.02 9.51 30.01
CA ALA A 180 0.61 9.56 30.40
C ALA A 180 -0.27 8.74 29.44
N PHE A 181 0.11 8.63 28.17
CA PHE A 181 -0.60 7.77 27.22
C PHE A 181 -0.39 6.28 27.53
N ILE A 182 0.84 5.87 27.87
CA ILE A 182 1.15 4.49 28.27
C ILE A 182 0.43 4.13 29.58
N GLN A 183 0.47 5.02 30.59
CA GLN A 183 -0.23 4.78 31.85
C GLN A 183 -1.74 4.58 31.65
N ARG A 184 -2.36 5.37 30.77
CA ARG A 184 -3.78 5.22 30.44
C ARG A 184 -4.10 3.94 29.66
N LEU A 185 -3.14 3.43 28.87
CA LEU A 185 -3.26 2.11 28.24
C LEU A 185 -3.17 0.99 29.28
N GLU A 186 -2.27 1.11 30.26
CA GLU A 186 -2.12 0.14 31.34
C GLU A 186 -3.35 0.08 32.25
N GLU A 187 -3.94 1.23 32.59
CA GLU A 187 -5.21 1.32 33.36
C GLU A 187 -6.41 0.68 32.63
N LEU A 188 -6.40 0.67 31.29
CA LEU A 188 -7.47 0.06 30.48
C LEU A 188 -7.27 -1.45 30.26
N CYS A 189 -6.11 -2.00 30.64
CA CYS A 189 -5.76 -3.41 30.46
C CYS A 189 -5.78 -4.23 31.78
N GLN A 190 -6.20 -3.63 32.90
CA GLN A 190 -6.46 -4.29 34.19
C GLN A 190 -7.93 -4.68 34.31
#